data_AF-A0AA46TB03-F1
#
_entry.id   AF-A0AA46TB03-F1
#
_cell.length_a   1.000
_cell.length_b   1.000
_cell.length_c   1.000
_cell.angle_alpha   90.00
_cell.angle_beta   90.00
_cell.angle_gamma   90.00
#
_symmetry.space_group_name_H-M   'P 1'
#
loop_
_entity.id
_entity.type
_entity.pdbx_description
1 polymer ?
#
loop_
_entity_poly.entity_id
_entity_poly.type
_entity_poly.pdbx_seq_one_letter_code
_entity_poly.pdbx_strand_id
1 'polypeptide(L)'
;MSDDDFKVSVDDQVRYLLRRIGELSGIENSGVVDFELAKKLGHQIKGNADTFEFPNLTATAKELENKAVSQDGDGVKTVTRALLNSMREHLKKLAP
;
A
#
# COMPACT_ATOMS: atom_id res chain seq x y z
N MET A 1 15.92 29.78 -10.56
CA MET A 1 15.24 28.63 -11.18
C MET A 1 14.18 28.24 -10.19
N SER A 2 12.91 28.37 -10.56
CA SER A 2 11.81 27.99 -9.69
C SER A 2 11.86 26.48 -9.58
N ASP A 3 12.06 25.96 -8.36
CA ASP A 3 11.74 24.58 -8.04
C ASP A 3 10.22 24.46 -8.22
N ASP A 4 9.78 24.23 -9.46
CA ASP A 4 8.43 23.76 -9.73
C ASP A 4 8.33 22.41 -9.03
N ASP A 5 7.70 22.43 -7.86
CA ASP A 5 7.27 21.27 -7.10
C ASP A 5 6.73 20.23 -8.09
N PHE A 6 7.48 19.15 -8.33
CA PHE A 6 7.01 17.98 -9.05
C PHE A 6 6.00 17.25 -8.15
N LYS A 7 4.84 17.87 -7.97
CA LYS A 7 3.75 17.31 -7.21
C LYS A 7 3.06 16.26 -8.07
N VAL A 8 2.97 15.03 -7.57
CA VAL A 8 2.25 13.95 -8.26
C VAL A 8 0.79 14.36 -8.41
N SER A 9 0.26 14.25 -9.62
CA SER A 9 -1.12 14.63 -9.92
C SER A 9 -2.12 13.80 -9.11
N VAL A 10 -3.29 14.37 -8.81
CA VAL A 10 -4.35 13.62 -8.10
C VAL A 10 -4.76 12.37 -8.88
N ASP A 11 -4.79 12.43 -10.22
CA ASP A 11 -5.08 11.27 -11.06
C ASP A 11 -4.04 10.16 -10.91
N ASP A 12 -2.76 10.50 -10.80
CA ASP A 12 -1.69 9.53 -10.55
C ASP A 12 -1.77 8.93 -9.15
N GLN A 13 -2.10 9.75 -8.14
CA GLN A 13 -2.38 9.30 -6.78
C GLN A 13 -3.54 8.28 -6.75
N VAL A 14 -4.64 8.59 -7.43
CA VAL A 14 -5.81 7.71 -7.56
C VAL A 14 -5.45 6.41 -8.29
N ARG A 15 -4.76 6.49 -9.43
CA ARG A 15 -4.30 5.30 -10.17
C ARG A 15 -3.41 4.40 -9.33
N TYR A 16 -2.49 4.99 -8.56
CA TYR A 16 -1.63 4.26 -7.65
C TYR A 16 -2.43 3.53 -6.57
N LEU A 17 -3.34 4.24 -5.87
CA LEU A 17 -4.17 3.65 -4.81
C LEU A 17 -5.02 2.50 -5.35
N LEU A 18 -5.72 2.70 -6.47
CA LEU A 18 -6.56 1.66 -7.09
C LEU A 18 -5.76 0.40 -7.43
N ARG A 19 -4.56 0.57 -8.00
CA ARG A 19 -3.67 -0.56 -8.31
C ARG A 19 -3.26 -1.31 -7.06
N ARG A 20 -2.79 -0.62 -6.02
CA ARG A 20 -2.33 -1.25 -4.77
C ARG A 20 -3.49 -1.94 -4.03
N ILE A 21 -4.67 -1.32 -4.01
CA ILE A 21 -5.89 -1.91 -3.43
C ILE A 21 -6.25 -3.21 -4.14
N GLY A 22 -6.21 -3.25 -5.47
CA GLY A 22 -6.50 -4.47 -6.24
C GLY A 22 -5.55 -5.62 -5.90
N GLU A 23 -4.25 -5.34 -5.87
CA GLU A 23 -3.22 -6.34 -5.55
C GLU A 23 -3.32 -6.84 -4.10
N LEU A 24 -3.53 -5.94 -3.13
CA LEU A 24 -3.71 -6.31 -1.71
C LEU A 24 -5.02 -7.06 -1.46
N SER A 25 -6.10 -6.73 -2.18
CA SER A 25 -7.36 -7.47 -2.10
C SER A 25 -7.22 -8.91 -2.60
N GLY A 26 -6.30 -9.16 -3.54
CA GLY A 26 -5.94 -10.52 -3.96
C GLY A 26 -5.31 -11.34 -2.82
N ILE A 27 -4.43 -10.73 -2.03
CA ILE A 27 -3.84 -11.39 -0.84
C ILE A 27 -4.91 -11.66 0.22
N GLU A 28 -5.78 -10.69 0.50
CA GLU A 28 -6.81 -10.83 1.54
C GLU A 28 -7.81 -11.95 1.22
N ASN A 29 -8.25 -12.05 -0.03
CA ASN A 29 -9.27 -13.01 -0.46
C ASN A 29 -8.72 -14.40 -0.80
N SER A 30 -7.38 -14.56 -0.84
CA SER A 30 -6.77 -15.86 -1.08
C SER A 30 -6.88 -16.77 0.15
N GLY A 31 -7.19 -18.04 -0.07
CA GLY A 31 -7.15 -19.06 0.98
C GLY A 31 -5.72 -19.40 1.46
N VAL A 32 -4.71 -19.05 0.66
CA VAL A 32 -3.29 -19.28 0.94
C VAL A 32 -2.55 -17.94 0.89
N VAL A 33 -1.72 -17.65 1.89
CA VAL A 33 -0.93 -16.41 1.94
C VAL A 33 0.28 -16.55 1.02
N ASP A 34 0.33 -15.71 -0.02
CA ASP A 34 1.53 -15.55 -0.85
C ASP A 34 2.50 -14.57 -0.16
N PHE A 35 3.45 -15.12 0.59
CA PHE A 35 4.43 -14.35 1.34
C PHE A 35 5.37 -13.53 0.43
N GLU A 36 5.76 -14.06 -0.73
CA GLU A 36 6.65 -13.32 -1.63
C GLU A 36 5.94 -12.12 -2.25
N LEU A 37 4.67 -12.28 -2.63
CA LEU A 37 3.86 -11.16 -3.08
C LEU A 37 3.64 -10.14 -1.96
N ALA A 38 3.29 -10.58 -0.75
CA ALA A 38 3.09 -9.68 0.40
C ALA A 38 4.35 -8.86 0.71
N LYS A 39 5.51 -9.51 0.72
CA LYS A 39 6.82 -8.86 0.91
C LYS A 39 7.09 -7.83 -0.17
N LYS A 40 6.90 -8.20 -1.45
CA LYS A 40 7.09 -7.31 -2.60
C LYS A 40 6.16 -6.09 -2.51
N LEU A 41 4.89 -6.28 -2.18
CA LEU A 41 3.93 -5.19 -2.08
C LEU A 41 4.26 -4.26 -0.90
N GLY A 42 4.60 -4.82 0.28
CA GLY A 42 5.05 -4.04 1.43
C GLY A 42 6.25 -3.16 1.08
N HIS A 43 7.26 -3.73 0.41
CA HIS A 43 8.44 -3.01 -0.05
C HIS A 43 8.09 -1.88 -1.04
N GLN A 44 7.29 -2.18 -2.06
CA GLN A 44 6.89 -1.22 -3.10
C GLN A 44 6.02 -0.09 -2.53
N ILE A 45 5.12 -0.39 -1.60
CA ILE A 45 4.24 0.62 -1.00
C ILE A 45 5.06 1.53 -0.08
N LYS A 46 5.92 0.95 0.76
CA LYS A 46 6.85 1.69 1.62
C LYS A 46 7.72 2.66 0.81
N GLY A 47 8.29 2.22 -0.31
CA GLY A 47 9.17 3.05 -1.15
C GLY A 47 8.44 4.13 -1.96
N ASN A 48 7.15 3.94 -2.26
CA ASN A 48 6.37 4.88 -3.07
C ASN A 48 5.48 5.81 -2.23
N ALA A 49 5.30 5.53 -0.94
CA ALA A 49 4.41 6.28 -0.06
C ALA A 49 4.73 7.78 -0.06
N ASP A 50 6.00 8.16 0.10
CA ASP A 50 6.39 9.58 0.09
C ASP A 50 6.24 10.21 -1.30
N THR A 51 6.64 9.50 -2.37
CA THR A 51 6.49 9.96 -3.75
C THR A 51 5.04 10.30 -4.10
N PHE A 52 4.09 9.50 -3.63
CA PHE A 52 2.66 9.69 -3.90
C PHE A 52 1.93 10.47 -2.79
N GLU A 53 2.66 11.13 -1.87
CA GLU A 53 2.10 11.96 -0.80
C GLU A 53 1.24 11.20 0.24
N PHE A 54 1.56 9.94 0.49
CA PHE A 54 0.91 9.06 1.48
C PHE A 54 1.87 8.57 2.59
N PRO A 55 2.61 9.44 3.29
CA PRO A 55 3.66 9.04 4.24
C PRO A 55 3.14 8.17 5.41
N ASN A 56 1.85 8.28 5.74
CA ASN A 56 1.22 7.45 6.76
C ASN A 56 1.11 5.97 6.39
N LEU A 57 1.28 5.60 5.11
CA LEU A 57 1.29 4.20 4.67
C LEU A 57 2.63 3.50 4.94
N THR A 58 3.73 4.25 5.08
CA THR A 58 5.10 3.71 5.15
C THR A 58 5.28 2.72 6.29
N ALA A 59 4.80 3.05 7.49
CA ALA A 59 4.94 2.20 8.67
C ALA A 59 4.20 0.86 8.51
N THR A 60 2.94 0.92 8.10
CA THR A 60 2.10 -0.28 7.89
C THR A 60 2.61 -1.13 6.72
N ALA A 61 3.12 -0.51 5.66
CA ALA A 61 3.72 -1.24 4.54
C ALA A 61 5.03 -1.95 4.93
N LYS A 62 5.85 -1.34 5.78
CA LYS A 62 7.03 -1.99 6.38
C LYS A 62 6.63 -3.15 7.27
N GLU A 63 5.54 -3.02 8.03
CA GLU A 63 5.02 -4.11 8.85
C GLU A 63 4.58 -5.29 7.98
N LEU A 64 3.90 -5.04 6.85
CA LEU A 64 3.51 -6.08 5.91
C LEU A 64 4.73 -6.86 5.39
N GLU A 65 5.78 -6.14 5.00
CA GLU A 65 7.05 -6.72 4.56
C GLU A 65 7.66 -7.61 5.66
N ASN A 66 7.69 -7.13 6.91
CA ASN A 66 8.23 -7.89 8.04
C ASN A 66 7.41 -9.16 8.33
N LYS A 67 6.08 -9.07 8.35
CA LYS A 67 5.20 -10.23 8.57
C LYS A 67 5.34 -11.27 7.47
N ALA A 68 5.52 -10.82 6.23
CA ALA A 68 5.78 -11.69 5.11
C ALA A 68 7.15 -12.40 5.22
N VAL A 69 8.20 -11.68 5.62
CA VAL A 69 9.55 -12.24 5.85
C VAL A 69 9.54 -13.29 6.97
N SER A 70 8.78 -13.06 8.05
CA SER A 70 8.64 -14.01 9.14
C SER A 70 7.63 -15.14 8.88
N GLN A 71 7.03 -15.19 7.69
CA GLN A 71 5.98 -16.14 7.31
C GLN A 71 4.79 -16.17 8.29
N ASP A 72 4.46 -15.01 8.87
CA ASP A 72 3.32 -14.84 9.78
C ASP A 72 2.04 -14.61 8.96
N GLY A 73 1.33 -15.69 8.62
CA GLY A 73 0.15 -15.63 7.75
C GLY A 73 -1.00 -14.80 8.30
N ASP A 74 -1.28 -14.90 9.60
CA ASP A 74 -2.33 -14.11 10.25
C ASP A 74 -1.91 -12.64 10.39
N GLY A 75 -0.62 -12.40 10.66
CA GLY A 75 -0.02 -11.07 10.63
C GLY A 75 -0.14 -10.42 9.26
N VAL A 76 0.18 -11.14 8.18
CA VAL A 76 0.02 -10.64 6.81
C VAL A 76 -1.43 -10.24 6.55
N LYS A 77 -2.40 -11.10 6.85
CA LYS A 77 -3.83 -10.80 6.66
C LYS A 77 -4.27 -9.56 7.45
N THR A 78 -3.83 -9.45 8.70
CA THR A 78 -4.17 -8.33 9.59
C THR A 78 -3.62 -7.01 9.06
N VAL A 79 -2.34 -7.00 8.66
CA VAL A 79 -1.68 -5.79 8.16
C VAL A 79 -2.20 -5.41 6.77
N THR A 80 -2.46 -6.39 5.89
CA THR A 80 -3.10 -6.16 4.59
C THR A 80 -4.45 -5.45 4.74
N ARG A 81 -5.28 -5.86 5.71
CA ARG A 81 -6.55 -5.17 6.02
C ARG A 81 -6.37 -3.74 6.48
N ALA A 82 -5.42 -3.50 7.39
CA ALA A 82 -5.13 -2.16 7.88
C ALA A 82 -4.68 -1.24 6.74
N LEU A 83 -3.84 -1.76 5.83
CA LEU A 83 -3.34 -1.03 4.68
C LEU A 83 -4.44 -0.75 3.65
N LEU A 84 -5.30 -1.73 3.35
CA LEU A 84 -6.47 -1.56 2.49
C LEU A 84 -7.43 -0.49 3.02
N ASN A 85 -7.72 -0.50 4.32
CA ASN A 85 -8.59 0.51 4.93
C ASN A 85 -7.97 1.91 4.79
N SER A 86 -6.68 2.06 5.07
CA SER A 86 -5.98 3.34 4.96
C SER A 86 -5.96 3.87 3.52
N MET A 87 -5.72 3.00 2.53
CA MET A 87 -5.74 3.37 1.11
C MET A 87 -7.14 3.76 0.63
N ARG A 88 -8.19 3.06 1.08
CA ARG A 88 -9.58 3.39 0.74
C ARG A 88 -9.99 4.75 1.32
N GLU A 89 -9.55 5.07 2.53
CA GLU A 89 -9.81 6.39 3.13
C GLU A 89 -9.11 7.52 2.38
N HIS A 90 -7.89 7.30 1.87
CA HIS A 90 -7.24 8.27 0.97
C HIS A 90 -7.97 8.40 -0.35
N LEU A 91 -8.38 7.28 -0.95
CA LEU A 91 -9.11 7.27 -2.22
C LEU A 91 -10.40 8.08 -2.15
N LYS A 92 -11.20 7.91 -1.08
CA LYS A 92 -12.44 8.69 -0.86
C LYS A 92 -12.19 10.20 -0.77
N LYS A 93 -11.04 10.63 -0.25
CA LYS A 93 -10.70 12.06 -0.14
C LYS A 93 -10.29 12.66 -1.48
N LEU A 94 -9.65 11.86 -2.34
CA LEU A 94 -9.15 12.29 -3.65
C LEU A 94 -10.20 12.17 -4.76
N ALA A 95 -11.14 11.23 -4.62
CA ALA A 95 -12.24 10.97 -5.54
C ALA A 95 -13.56 10.81 -4.75
N PRO A 96 -14.14 11.92 -4.26
CA PRO A 96 -15.38 11.93 -3.48
C PRO A 96 -16.63 11.57 -4.29
#